data_AF-A0A1I5CIA6-F1
#
_entry.id   AF-A0A1I5CIA6-F1
#
_cell.length_a   1.000
_cell.length_b   1.000
_cell.length_c   1.000
_cell.angle_alpha   90.00
_cell.angle_beta   90.00
_cell.angle_gamma   90.00
#
_symmetry.space_group_name_H-M   'P 1'
#
loop_
_entity.id
_entity.type
_entity.pdbx_description
1 polymer ?
#
loop_
_entity_poly.entity_id
_entity_poly.type
_entity_poly.pdbx_seq_one_letter_code
_entity_poly.pdbx_strand_id
1 'polypeptide(L)'
;MAADDVERPADSASEFIEAIVGVGASRVRDLFAQAKAVAPSIVFIDELDAIGRARGGSVATGGVDEREQTLNQVLTEMDGFEGNEGVVVLAATNRPEVLDPALLRPGRFDRRVAVGAPDRRGRLEILRVHTRAVPLAPDVDLEAVAAATPGMVGADLANLVDEAALLAAAPRREEVTAADFGTALEKTVLGTVRGIVLSPEEKLSTAHHESGHALLGMLTPGADPVRRVTIVPRGQALGVTVQTPQADRYGYSVR
;
A
#
# COMPACT_ATOMS: atom_id res chain seq x y z
N MET A 1 -23.06 -4.77 47.98
CA MET A 1 -22.83 -5.47 46.70
C MET A 1 -22.08 -4.48 45.81
N ALA A 2 -20.78 -4.37 46.06
CA ALA A 2 -19.88 -3.49 45.34
C ALA A 2 -19.37 -4.27 44.12
N ALA A 3 -19.54 -3.71 42.93
CA ALA A 3 -18.83 -4.17 41.75
C ALA A 3 -17.46 -3.48 41.80
N ASP A 4 -16.41 -4.25 41.99
CA ASP A 4 -15.03 -3.79 41.82
C ASP A 4 -14.84 -3.32 40.37
N ASP A 5 -14.60 -2.02 40.23
CA ASP A 5 -13.87 -1.45 39.10
C ASP A 5 -12.46 -2.05 39.13
N VAL A 6 -12.24 -3.11 38.36
CA VAL A 6 -10.87 -3.55 38.04
C VAL A 6 -10.33 -2.61 36.98
N GLU A 7 -9.73 -1.51 37.45
CA GLU A 7 -8.72 -0.74 36.73
C GLU A 7 -7.72 -1.71 36.10
N ARG A 8 -7.76 -1.87 34.77
CA ARG A 8 -6.68 -2.55 34.06
C ARG A 8 -5.49 -1.60 34.03
N PRO A 9 -4.32 -1.99 34.57
CA PRO A 9 -3.10 -1.20 34.43
C PRO A 9 -2.74 -1.11 32.94
N ALA A 10 -2.33 0.07 32.50
CA ALA A 10 -1.79 0.34 31.16
C ALA A 10 -0.36 -0.23 30.96
N ASP A 11 0.03 -1.25 31.72
CA ASP A 11 1.37 -1.84 31.74
C ASP A 11 1.36 -3.23 31.10
N SER A 12 1.24 -3.26 29.78
CA SER A 12 1.61 -4.40 28.92
C SER A 12 1.73 -3.93 27.46
N ALA A 13 2.14 -2.69 27.24
CA ALA A 13 2.47 -2.22 25.90
C ALA A 13 3.78 -2.89 25.50
N SER A 14 3.70 -3.91 24.63
CA SER A 14 4.87 -4.45 23.94
C SER A 14 5.66 -3.28 23.35
N GLU A 15 6.92 -3.14 23.74
CA GLU A 15 7.77 -2.11 23.17
C GLU A 15 8.06 -2.46 21.70
N PHE A 16 7.86 -1.48 20.81
CA PHE A 16 8.05 -1.64 19.37
C PHE A 16 9.41 -1.04 19.00
N ILE A 17 10.32 -1.88 18.51
CA ILE A 17 11.64 -1.43 18.07
C ILE A 17 11.76 -1.66 16.57
N GLU A 18 11.95 -0.57 15.83
CA GLU A 18 12.06 -0.55 14.37
C GLU A 18 13.52 -0.48 13.91
N ALA A 19 13.89 -1.29 12.93
CA ALA A 19 15.23 -1.27 12.32
C ALA A 19 15.20 -0.64 10.92
N ILE A 20 15.95 0.44 10.71
CA ILE A 20 16.11 1.10 9.40
C ILE A 20 17.13 0.33 8.55
N VAL A 21 16.83 0.01 7.28
CA VAL A 21 17.75 -0.69 6.36
C VAL A 21 19.13 -0.02 6.20
N GLY A 22 20.20 -0.82 6.13
CA GLY A 22 21.60 -0.35 5.96
C GLY A 22 22.46 -0.51 7.22
N VAL A 23 22.01 -1.32 8.16
CA VAL A 23 22.61 -1.48 9.47
C VAL A 23 23.67 -2.57 9.48
N GLY A 24 24.85 -2.28 10.03
CA GLY A 24 25.86 -3.32 10.28
C GLY A 24 25.46 -4.27 11.42
N ALA A 25 26.11 -5.43 11.48
CA ALA A 25 25.87 -6.49 12.47
C ALA A 25 25.93 -6.04 13.95
N SER A 26 26.62 -4.94 14.30
CA SER A 26 26.63 -4.43 15.67
C SER A 26 25.25 -3.97 16.14
N ARG A 27 24.56 -3.18 15.32
CA ARG A 27 23.23 -2.65 15.69
C ARG A 27 22.15 -3.72 15.65
N VAL A 28 22.32 -4.80 14.86
CA VAL A 28 21.44 -5.99 14.96
C VAL A 28 21.56 -6.59 16.36
N ARG A 29 22.78 -6.76 16.88
CA ARG A 29 22.98 -7.22 18.27
C ARG A 29 22.35 -6.27 19.29
N ASP A 30 22.56 -4.97 19.13
CA ASP A 30 22.01 -3.98 20.06
C ASP A 30 20.48 -3.99 20.05
N LEU A 31 19.86 -4.12 18.87
CA LEU A 31 18.41 -4.25 18.69
C LEU A 31 17.85 -5.45 19.46
N PHE A 32 18.45 -6.63 19.28
CA PHE A 32 18.00 -7.85 19.95
C PHE A 32 18.27 -7.80 21.46
N ALA A 33 19.38 -7.22 21.90
CA ALA A 33 19.67 -7.02 23.32
C ALA A 33 18.65 -6.09 24.00
N GLN A 34 18.28 -4.99 23.32
CA GLN A 34 17.23 -4.08 23.81
C GLN A 34 15.88 -4.80 23.88
N ALA A 35 15.49 -5.51 22.81
CA ALA A 35 14.23 -6.25 22.77
C ALA A 35 14.11 -7.26 23.91
N LYS A 36 15.19 -7.98 24.23
CA LYS A 36 15.26 -8.92 25.35
C LYS A 36 15.18 -8.22 26.71
N ALA A 37 15.81 -7.06 26.86
CA ALA A 37 15.78 -6.30 28.11
C ALA A 37 14.38 -5.76 28.45
N VAL A 38 13.55 -5.52 27.44
CA VAL A 38 12.20 -4.95 27.58
C VAL A 38 11.08 -5.96 27.30
N ALA A 39 11.40 -7.25 27.32
CA ALA A 39 10.43 -8.31 27.08
C ALA A 39 9.24 -8.21 28.09
N PRO A 40 7.98 -8.37 27.64
CA PRO A 40 7.57 -8.78 26.30
C PRO A 40 7.66 -7.66 25.25
N SER A 41 8.20 -7.97 24.07
CA SER A 41 8.46 -6.98 23.01
C SER A 41 8.24 -7.53 21.60
N ILE A 42 8.08 -6.61 20.63
CA ILE A 42 7.97 -6.94 19.21
C ILE A 42 9.10 -6.23 18.46
N VAL A 43 9.90 -7.01 17.77
CA VAL A 43 10.92 -6.51 16.83
C VAL A 43 10.31 -6.52 15.43
N PHE A 44 10.27 -5.37 14.75
CA PHE A 44 9.79 -5.27 13.38
C PHE A 44 10.92 -4.91 12.41
N ILE A 45 11.11 -5.74 11.39
CA ILE A 45 12.10 -5.56 10.33
C ILE A 45 11.36 -5.32 9.01
N ASP A 46 11.30 -4.06 8.57
CA ASP A 46 10.78 -3.75 7.24
C ASP A 46 11.84 -4.02 6.16
N GLU A 47 11.38 -4.25 4.92
CA GLU A 47 12.23 -4.53 3.75
C GLU A 47 13.30 -5.61 4.00
N LEU A 48 12.88 -6.76 4.53
CA LEU A 48 13.78 -7.87 4.86
C LEU A 48 14.68 -8.29 3.69
N ASP A 49 14.22 -8.13 2.44
CA ASP A 49 14.99 -8.45 1.24
C ASP A 49 16.23 -7.55 1.02
N ALA A 50 16.34 -6.41 1.70
CA ALA A 50 17.52 -5.57 1.64
C ALA A 50 18.73 -6.18 2.36
N ILE A 51 18.50 -6.95 3.42
CA ILE A 51 19.54 -7.66 4.20
C ILE A 51 19.48 -9.18 4.02
N GLY A 52 18.34 -9.72 3.59
CA GLY A 52 18.03 -11.14 3.57
C GLY A 52 18.16 -11.81 2.21
N ARG A 53 18.79 -11.19 1.22
CA ARG A 53 18.84 -11.72 -0.14
C ARG A 53 19.78 -12.93 -0.27
N ALA A 54 19.30 -13.99 -0.95
CA ALA A 54 20.10 -15.17 -1.28
C ALA A 54 21.30 -14.81 -2.17
N ARG A 55 22.42 -15.51 -1.99
CA ARG A 55 23.65 -15.33 -2.78
C ARG A 55 23.36 -15.52 -4.28
N GLY A 56 23.54 -14.47 -5.08
CA GLY A 56 23.63 -14.56 -6.54
C GLY A 56 25.10 -14.62 -6.95
N GLY A 57 25.48 -15.56 -7.82
CA GLY A 57 26.87 -15.94 -8.12
C GLY A 57 27.76 -14.93 -8.85
N SER A 58 27.80 -13.67 -8.40
CA SER A 58 28.75 -12.66 -8.87
C SER A 58 29.82 -12.40 -7.82
N VAL A 59 31.05 -12.78 -8.15
CA VAL A 59 32.28 -12.40 -7.45
C VAL A 59 32.40 -10.87 -7.51
N ALA A 60 31.95 -10.16 -6.48
CA ALA A 60 32.13 -8.73 -6.32
C ALA A 60 32.78 -8.46 -4.96
N THR A 61 34.07 -8.15 -5.00
CA THR A 61 34.97 -7.86 -3.88
C THR A 61 34.53 -6.57 -3.16
N GLY A 62 34.07 -6.68 -1.92
CA GLY A 62 34.04 -5.58 -0.93
C GLY A 62 32.68 -5.17 -0.36
N GLY A 63 31.58 -5.24 -1.13
CA GLY A 63 30.24 -4.82 -0.66
C GLY A 63 29.30 -5.97 -0.24
N VAL A 64 29.68 -7.21 -0.56
CA VAL A 64 28.93 -8.42 -0.20
C VAL A 64 29.10 -8.77 1.29
N ASP A 65 30.28 -8.49 1.85
CA ASP A 65 30.65 -8.91 3.20
C ASP A 65 29.81 -8.25 4.30
N GLU A 66 29.50 -6.95 4.21
CA GLU A 66 28.72 -6.26 5.26
C GLU A 66 27.27 -6.74 5.32
N ARG A 67 26.64 -6.96 4.16
CA ARG A 67 25.27 -7.48 4.08
C ARG A 67 25.21 -8.92 4.58
N GLU A 68 26.18 -9.73 4.17
CA GLU A 68 26.28 -11.12 4.62
C GLU A 68 26.54 -11.21 6.12
N GLN A 69 27.42 -10.38 6.67
CA GLN A 69 27.68 -10.31 8.10
C GLN A 69 26.42 -9.90 8.86
N THR A 70 25.66 -8.94 8.33
CA THR A 70 24.39 -8.49 8.92
C THR A 70 23.34 -9.60 8.89
N LEU A 71 23.21 -10.31 7.77
CA LEU A 71 22.31 -11.47 7.63
C LEU A 71 22.67 -12.56 8.64
N ASN A 72 23.94 -12.98 8.69
CA ASN A 72 24.40 -14.01 9.61
C ASN A 72 24.19 -13.61 11.07
N GLN A 73 24.30 -12.32 11.40
CA GLN A 73 23.97 -11.83 12.73
C GLN A 73 22.49 -11.98 13.04
N VAL A 74 21.60 -11.60 12.11
CA VAL A 74 20.14 -11.82 12.29
C VAL A 74 19.86 -13.30 12.53
N LEU A 75 20.44 -14.20 11.73
CA LEU A 75 20.28 -15.65 11.90
C LEU A 75 20.76 -16.13 13.27
N THR A 76 21.88 -15.60 13.76
CA THR A 76 22.46 -15.93 15.06
C THR A 76 21.58 -15.46 16.21
N GLU A 77 21.05 -14.24 16.13
CA GLU A 77 20.12 -13.72 17.13
C GLU A 77 18.80 -14.50 17.13
N MET A 78 18.31 -14.90 15.95
CA MET A 78 17.10 -15.72 15.84
C MET A 78 17.28 -17.14 16.40
N ASP A 79 18.42 -17.79 16.15
CA ASP A 79 18.74 -19.10 16.74
C ASP A 79 19.00 -19.02 18.25
N GLY A 80 19.38 -17.83 18.74
CA GLY A 80 19.64 -17.54 20.14
C GLY A 80 18.40 -17.29 20.99
N PHE A 81 17.19 -17.42 20.44
CA PHE A 81 15.97 -17.41 21.23
C PHE A 81 15.67 -18.80 21.78
N GLU A 82 15.76 -18.93 23.10
CA GLU A 82 15.04 -20.01 23.79
C GLU A 82 13.56 -19.63 23.80
N GLY A 83 12.65 -20.59 23.53
CA GLY A 83 11.23 -20.35 23.22
C GLY A 83 10.37 -19.69 24.33
N ASN A 84 10.98 -19.09 25.34
CA ASN A 84 10.35 -18.48 26.50
C ASN A 84 10.85 -17.04 26.80
N GLU A 85 11.60 -16.40 25.90
CA GLU A 85 12.14 -15.03 26.10
C GLU A 85 11.11 -13.90 25.87
N GLY A 86 9.87 -14.22 25.46
CA GLY A 86 8.78 -13.22 25.34
C GLY A 86 8.95 -12.20 24.22
N VAL A 87 9.88 -12.41 23.29
CA VAL A 87 10.12 -11.55 22.13
C VAL A 87 9.51 -12.15 20.87
N VAL A 88 8.76 -11.35 20.11
CA VAL A 88 8.19 -11.75 18.81
C VAL A 88 8.89 -10.96 17.71
N VAL A 89 9.42 -11.66 16.70
CA VAL A 89 10.05 -11.02 15.54
C VAL A 89 9.08 -11.06 14.35
N LEU A 90 8.76 -9.89 13.82
CA LEU A 90 7.96 -9.69 12.62
C LEU A 90 8.84 -9.08 11.53
N ALA A 91 8.61 -9.48 10.28
CA ALA A 91 9.30 -8.90 9.14
C ALA A 91 8.37 -8.74 7.93
N ALA A 92 8.64 -7.72 7.12
CA ALA A 92 7.91 -7.45 5.89
C ALA A 92 8.86 -7.51 4.67
N THR A 93 8.34 -7.98 3.54
CA THR A 93 9.06 -7.95 2.26
C THR A 93 8.07 -7.94 1.11
N ASN A 94 8.46 -7.26 0.03
CA ASN A 94 7.75 -7.32 -1.26
C ASN A 94 8.30 -8.41 -2.18
N ARG A 95 9.41 -9.06 -1.79
CA ARG A 95 10.19 -9.98 -2.63
C ARG A 95 10.54 -11.28 -1.88
N PRO A 96 9.54 -12.06 -1.44
CA PRO A 96 9.81 -13.31 -0.71
C PRO A 96 10.65 -14.32 -1.50
N GLU A 97 10.64 -14.25 -2.83
CA GLU A 97 11.38 -15.15 -3.73
C GLU A 97 12.89 -14.92 -3.74
N VAL A 98 13.37 -13.73 -3.34
CA VAL A 98 14.80 -13.44 -3.31
C VAL A 98 15.44 -13.69 -1.96
N LEU A 99 14.64 -14.05 -0.94
CA LEU A 99 15.12 -14.27 0.42
C LEU A 99 15.98 -15.54 0.52
N ASP A 100 17.00 -15.49 1.37
CA ASP A 100 17.81 -16.65 1.74
C ASP A 100 16.92 -17.70 2.42
N PRO A 101 16.86 -18.95 1.91
CA PRO A 101 16.07 -20.02 2.51
C PRO A 101 16.39 -20.28 3.98
N ALA A 102 17.57 -19.90 4.46
CA ALA A 102 17.97 -20.00 5.86
C ALA A 102 17.07 -19.15 6.78
N LEU A 103 16.60 -17.97 6.34
CA LEU A 103 15.69 -17.13 7.12
C LEU A 103 14.34 -17.81 7.39
N LEU A 104 13.94 -18.70 6.48
CA LEU A 104 12.61 -19.29 6.45
C LEU A 104 12.55 -20.70 7.07
N ARG A 105 13.61 -21.12 7.76
CA ARG A 105 13.68 -22.41 8.46
C ARG A 105 12.90 -22.37 9.77
N PRO A 106 12.39 -23.52 10.26
CA PRO A 106 11.75 -23.61 11.58
C PRO A 106 12.61 -23.00 12.69
N GLY A 107 11.98 -22.24 13.60
CA GLY A 107 12.67 -21.49 14.66
C GLY A 107 13.12 -20.07 14.26
N ARG A 108 12.95 -19.69 12.99
CA ARG A 108 13.22 -18.34 12.48
C ARG A 108 11.93 -17.69 11.98
N PHE A 109 11.86 -17.26 10.72
CA PHE A 109 10.62 -16.81 10.08
C PHE A 109 9.83 -18.01 9.55
N ASP A 110 9.34 -18.84 10.47
CA ASP A 110 8.65 -20.09 10.16
C ASP A 110 7.17 -19.91 9.81
N ARG A 111 6.55 -18.80 10.24
CA ARG A 111 5.20 -18.38 9.86
C ARG A 111 5.23 -17.33 8.75
N ARG A 112 4.46 -17.60 7.69
CA ARG A 112 4.31 -16.67 6.55
C ARG A 112 2.85 -16.30 6.39
N VAL A 113 2.59 -14.99 6.34
CA VAL A 113 1.26 -14.44 6.11
C VAL A 113 1.36 -13.57 4.85
N ALA A 114 0.69 -13.99 3.79
CA ALA A 114 0.61 -13.19 2.57
C ALA A 114 -0.51 -12.16 2.72
N VAL A 115 -0.17 -10.87 2.58
CA VAL A 115 -1.14 -9.78 2.56
C VAL A 115 -1.33 -9.36 1.11
N GLY A 116 -2.45 -9.77 0.51
CA GLY A 116 -2.80 -9.44 -0.86
C GLY A 116 -3.50 -8.08 -0.99
N ALA A 117 -3.71 -7.65 -2.23
CA ALA A 117 -4.53 -6.48 -2.52
C ALA A 117 -5.98 -6.68 -1.99
N PRO A 118 -6.61 -5.64 -1.44
CA PRO A 118 -7.95 -5.74 -0.88
C PRO A 118 -9.01 -5.95 -1.97
N ASP A 119 -10.00 -6.81 -1.67
CA ASP A 119 -11.24 -6.88 -2.44
C ASP A 119 -12.11 -5.61 -2.22
N ARG A 120 -13.20 -5.46 -2.98
CA ARG A 120 -14.13 -4.33 -2.84
C ARG A 120 -14.57 -4.06 -1.39
N ARG A 121 -14.83 -5.10 -0.59
CA ARG A 121 -15.25 -4.94 0.82
C ARG A 121 -14.07 -4.49 1.67
N GLY A 122 -12.88 -5.04 1.45
CA GLY A 122 -11.64 -4.59 2.08
C GLY A 122 -11.35 -3.12 1.78
N ARG A 123 -11.54 -2.68 0.53
CA ARG A 123 -11.40 -1.27 0.15
C ARG A 123 -12.38 -0.36 0.87
N LEU A 124 -13.64 -0.79 1.03
CA LEU A 124 -14.63 -0.07 1.83
C LEU A 124 -14.18 0.09 3.29
N GLU A 125 -13.69 -0.97 3.92
CA GLU A 125 -13.19 -0.91 5.30
C GLU A 125 -11.96 -0.01 5.43
N ILE A 126 -11.05 -0.06 4.45
CA ILE A 126 -9.88 0.84 4.40
C ILE A 126 -10.34 2.30 4.27
N LEU A 127 -11.28 2.60 3.36
CA LEU A 127 -11.84 3.94 3.21
C LEU A 127 -12.50 4.41 4.52
N ARG A 128 -13.25 3.54 5.20
CA ARG A 128 -13.84 3.85 6.52
C ARG A 128 -12.79 4.18 7.57
N VAL A 129 -11.62 3.54 7.55
CA VAL A 129 -10.51 3.86 8.46
C VAL A 129 -9.93 5.24 8.13
N HIS A 130 -9.61 5.51 6.86
CA HIS A 130 -8.97 6.76 6.46
C HIS A 130 -9.91 7.97 6.48
N THR A 131 -11.23 7.77 6.46
CA THR A 131 -12.22 8.85 6.55
C THR A 131 -12.69 9.16 7.97
N ARG A 132 -12.23 8.46 9.02
CA ARG A 132 -12.70 8.68 10.41
C ARG A 132 -12.52 10.11 10.90
N ALA A 133 -11.44 10.76 10.48
CA ALA A 133 -11.10 12.13 10.86
C ALA A 133 -11.44 13.16 9.77
N VAL A 134 -12.08 12.73 8.68
CA VAL A 134 -12.40 13.58 7.53
C VAL A 134 -13.89 13.94 7.58
N PRO A 135 -14.26 15.22 7.63
CA PRO A 135 -15.66 15.65 7.57
C PRO A 135 -16.23 15.37 6.19
N LEU A 136 -17.07 14.34 6.07
CA LEU A 136 -17.72 13.97 4.82
C LEU A 136 -19.09 14.63 4.71
N ALA A 137 -19.39 15.19 3.54
CA ALA A 137 -20.71 15.69 3.22
C ALA A 137 -21.72 14.52 3.06
N PRO A 138 -23.03 14.76 3.21
CA PRO A 138 -24.06 13.71 3.12
C PRO A 138 -24.16 12.99 1.77
N ASP A 139 -23.59 13.56 0.71
CA ASP A 139 -23.59 13.00 -0.64
C ASP A 139 -22.49 11.96 -0.87
N VAL A 140 -21.57 11.75 0.08
CA VAL A 140 -20.46 10.82 -0.05
C VAL A 140 -20.91 9.39 0.24
N ASP A 141 -20.92 8.56 -0.81
CA ASP A 141 -21.10 7.11 -0.72
C ASP A 141 -19.76 6.37 -0.87
N LEU A 142 -19.20 5.89 0.26
CA LEU A 142 -17.95 5.13 0.27
C LEU A 142 -18.06 3.76 -0.42
N GLU A 143 -19.25 3.17 -0.53
CA GLU A 143 -19.43 1.92 -1.28
C GLU A 143 -19.31 2.14 -2.79
N ALA A 144 -19.75 3.31 -3.26
CA ALA A 144 -19.55 3.75 -4.64
C ALA A 144 -18.07 4.08 -4.90
N VAL A 145 -17.39 4.74 -3.97
CA VAL A 145 -15.93 5.00 -4.08
C VAL A 145 -15.17 3.67 -4.15
N ALA A 146 -15.42 2.73 -3.24
CA ALA A 146 -14.76 1.42 -3.24
C ALA A 146 -14.98 0.62 -4.55
N ALA A 147 -16.16 0.79 -5.18
CA ALA A 147 -16.49 0.18 -6.47
C ALA A 147 -15.74 0.84 -7.65
N ALA A 148 -15.40 2.12 -7.54
CA ALA A 148 -14.70 2.89 -8.56
C ALA A 148 -13.16 2.75 -8.47
N THR A 149 -12.64 2.08 -7.45
CA THR A 149 -11.20 1.96 -7.17
C THR A 149 -10.66 0.52 -7.28
N PRO A 150 -11.02 -0.29 -8.30
CA PRO A 150 -10.50 -1.66 -8.41
C PRO A 150 -8.98 -1.66 -8.56
N GLY A 151 -8.33 -2.60 -7.88
CA GLY A 151 -6.88 -2.75 -7.89
C GLY A 151 -6.09 -1.79 -6.99
N MET A 152 -6.74 -0.76 -6.42
CA MET A 152 -6.09 0.15 -5.47
C MET A 152 -5.80 -0.55 -4.13
N VAL A 153 -4.58 -0.39 -3.62
CA VAL A 153 -4.16 -0.93 -2.32
C VAL A 153 -4.39 0.09 -1.19
N GLY A 154 -4.09 -0.29 0.05
CA GLY A 154 -4.34 0.56 1.22
C GLY A 154 -3.72 1.95 1.11
N ALA A 155 -2.46 2.03 0.68
CA ALA A 155 -1.76 3.29 0.49
C ALA A 155 -2.42 4.18 -0.59
N ASP A 156 -2.89 3.58 -1.68
CA ASP A 156 -3.56 4.32 -2.76
C ASP A 156 -4.89 4.92 -2.27
N LEU A 157 -5.65 4.17 -1.48
CA LEU A 157 -6.93 4.61 -0.91
C LEU A 157 -6.74 5.70 0.16
N ALA A 158 -5.69 5.58 0.98
CA ALA A 158 -5.31 6.63 1.93
C ALA A 158 -5.01 7.94 1.17
N ASN A 159 -4.16 7.86 0.15
CA ASN A 159 -3.81 9.01 -0.68
C ASN A 159 -5.03 9.59 -1.43
N LEU A 160 -5.97 8.75 -1.87
CA LEU A 160 -7.23 9.19 -2.48
C LEU A 160 -8.05 10.07 -1.50
N VAL A 161 -8.17 9.64 -0.25
CA VAL A 161 -8.88 10.39 0.80
C VAL A 161 -8.16 11.72 1.10
N ASP A 162 -6.84 11.70 1.21
CA ASP A 162 -6.03 12.90 1.44
C ASP A 162 -6.18 13.92 0.30
N GLU A 163 -6.15 13.46 -0.94
CA GLU A 163 -6.36 14.31 -2.13
C GLU A 163 -7.77 14.90 -2.17
N ALA A 164 -8.80 14.12 -1.82
CA ALA A 164 -10.16 14.64 -1.71
C ALA A 164 -10.28 15.72 -0.63
N ALA A 165 -9.62 15.52 0.52
CA ALA A 165 -9.56 16.50 1.60
C ALA A 165 -8.82 17.79 1.19
N LEU A 166 -7.71 17.67 0.46
CA LEU A 166 -6.98 18.82 -0.08
C LEU A 166 -7.82 19.63 -1.08
N LEU A 167 -8.60 18.96 -1.93
CA LEU A 167 -9.52 19.60 -2.87
C LEU A 167 -10.67 20.34 -2.18
N ALA A 168 -11.13 19.85 -1.03
CA ALA A 168 -12.08 20.55 -0.18
C ALA A 168 -11.45 21.76 0.54
N ALA A 169 -10.24 21.58 1.07
CA ALA A 169 -9.53 22.60 1.83
C ALA A 169 -9.08 23.81 0.97
N ALA A 170 -8.72 23.59 -0.30
CA ALA A 170 -8.25 24.66 -1.20
C ALA A 170 -9.23 25.84 -1.33
N PRO A 171 -10.54 25.64 -1.59
CA PRO A 171 -11.55 26.68 -1.53
C PRO A 171 -12.07 26.99 -0.11
N ARG A 172 -11.41 26.49 0.94
CA ARG A 172 -11.80 26.61 2.36
C ARG A 172 -13.20 26.03 2.67
N ARG A 173 -13.55 24.89 2.06
CA ARG A 173 -14.75 24.15 2.46
C ARG A 173 -14.47 23.30 3.69
N GLU A 174 -15.48 23.16 4.52
CA GLU A 174 -15.41 22.41 5.78
C GLU A 174 -15.68 20.92 5.59
N GLU A 175 -16.33 20.52 4.50
CA GLU A 175 -16.70 19.14 4.20
C GLU A 175 -16.18 18.68 2.83
N VAL A 176 -15.79 17.41 2.76
CA VAL A 176 -15.39 16.69 1.54
C VAL A 176 -16.64 16.10 0.89
N THR A 177 -16.82 16.40 -0.40
CA THR A 177 -18.01 16.01 -1.18
C THR A 177 -17.73 14.83 -2.10
N ALA A 178 -18.78 14.22 -2.65
CA ALA A 178 -18.63 13.18 -3.66
C ALA A 178 -17.85 13.67 -4.91
N ALA A 179 -17.99 14.96 -5.25
CA ALA A 179 -17.25 15.58 -6.35
C ALA A 179 -15.73 15.66 -6.09
N ASP A 180 -15.32 15.84 -4.83
CA ASP A 180 -13.91 15.84 -4.44
C ASP A 180 -13.30 14.46 -4.60
N PHE A 181 -13.98 13.41 -4.12
CA PHE A 181 -13.55 12.03 -4.36
C PHE A 181 -13.46 11.71 -5.85
N GLY A 182 -14.44 12.14 -6.65
CA GLY A 182 -14.40 11.97 -8.10
C GLY A 182 -13.17 12.64 -8.72
N THR A 183 -12.88 13.88 -8.33
CA THR A 183 -11.75 14.65 -8.86
C THR A 183 -10.40 14.13 -8.36
N ALA A 184 -10.32 13.70 -7.10
CA ALA A 184 -9.16 13.07 -6.50
C ALA A 184 -8.84 11.76 -7.22
N LEU A 185 -9.85 10.91 -7.44
CA LEU A 185 -9.69 9.65 -8.17
C LEU A 185 -9.17 9.88 -9.58
N GLU A 186 -9.71 10.87 -10.29
CA GLU A 186 -9.16 11.24 -11.59
C GLU A 186 -7.71 11.68 -11.52
N LYS A 187 -7.34 12.49 -10.54
CA LYS A 187 -5.97 12.96 -10.37
C LYS A 187 -5.03 11.80 -10.08
N THR A 188 -5.45 10.85 -9.26
CA THR A 188 -4.68 9.64 -8.92
C THR A 188 -4.51 8.72 -10.13
N VAL A 189 -5.57 8.49 -10.91
CA VAL A 189 -5.56 7.55 -12.05
C VAL A 189 -4.94 8.17 -13.31
N LEU A 190 -5.26 9.43 -13.61
CA LEU A 190 -4.88 10.11 -14.86
C LEU A 190 -3.65 11.02 -14.71
N GLY A 191 -3.25 11.31 -13.49
CA GLY A 191 -2.26 12.33 -13.18
C GLY A 191 -2.83 13.74 -13.20
N THR A 192 -1.94 14.71 -12.96
CA THR A 192 -2.29 16.13 -12.90
C THR A 192 -2.62 16.71 -14.27
N VAL A 193 -3.51 17.70 -14.29
CA VAL A 193 -3.82 18.48 -15.48
C VAL A 193 -2.57 19.24 -15.92
N ARG A 194 -2.31 19.23 -17.23
CA ARG A 194 -1.22 20.01 -17.83
C ARG A 194 -1.76 21.27 -18.46
N GLY A 195 -1.06 22.38 -18.26
CA GLY A 195 -1.33 23.67 -18.92
C GLY A 195 -0.96 23.69 -20.42
N ILE A 196 -1.07 22.56 -21.12
CA ILE A 196 -0.86 22.49 -22.57
C ILE A 196 -2.06 23.15 -23.24
N VAL A 197 -1.78 24.17 -24.05
CA VAL A 197 -2.79 24.81 -24.88
C VAL A 197 -2.81 24.11 -26.23
N LEU A 198 -3.83 23.29 -26.45
CA LEU A 198 -4.08 22.66 -27.75
C LEU A 198 -4.75 23.65 -28.71
N SER A 199 -4.31 23.64 -29.97
CA SER A 199 -4.99 24.32 -31.06
C SER A 199 -6.41 23.73 -31.28
N PRO A 200 -7.33 24.47 -31.92
CA PRO A 200 -8.67 23.95 -32.23
C PRO A 200 -8.66 22.64 -33.02
N GLU A 201 -7.71 22.48 -33.95
CA GLU A 201 -7.55 21.27 -34.76
C GLU A 201 -7.07 20.08 -33.93
N GLU A 202 -6.08 20.29 -33.05
CA GLU A 202 -5.62 19.26 -32.12
C GLU A 202 -6.74 18.83 -31.16
N LYS A 203 -7.51 19.79 -30.61
CA LYS A 203 -8.66 19.47 -29.75
C LYS A 203 -9.71 18.62 -30.48
N LEU A 204 -10.00 18.95 -31.74
CA LEU A 204 -10.96 18.20 -32.53
C LEU A 204 -10.45 16.78 -32.81
N SER A 205 -9.17 16.65 -33.16
CA SER A 205 -8.52 15.35 -33.37
C SER A 205 -8.55 14.48 -32.11
N THR A 206 -8.18 15.04 -30.96
CA THR A 206 -8.28 14.36 -29.65
C THR A 206 -9.73 13.99 -29.32
N ALA A 207 -10.70 14.88 -29.57
CA ALA A 207 -12.11 14.59 -29.34
C ALA A 207 -12.59 13.40 -30.17
N HIS A 208 -12.22 13.32 -31.45
CA HIS A 208 -12.55 12.16 -32.28
C HIS A 208 -11.85 10.89 -31.79
N HIS A 209 -10.59 10.98 -31.38
CA HIS A 209 -9.83 9.84 -30.85
C HIS A 209 -10.50 9.25 -29.59
N GLU A 210 -10.77 10.10 -28.59
CA GLU A 210 -11.41 9.66 -27.34
C GLU A 210 -12.86 9.22 -27.56
N SER A 211 -13.60 9.88 -28.45
CA SER A 211 -14.95 9.42 -28.82
C SER A 211 -14.93 8.02 -29.45
N GLY A 212 -13.89 7.70 -30.22
CA GLY A 212 -13.69 6.35 -30.76
C GLY A 212 -13.54 5.31 -29.67
N HIS A 213 -12.66 5.55 -28.69
CA HIS A 213 -12.50 4.67 -27.53
C HIS A 213 -13.80 4.52 -26.73
N ALA A 214 -14.49 5.64 -26.47
CA ALA A 214 -15.74 5.63 -25.73
C ALA A 214 -16.83 4.83 -26.45
N LEU A 215 -17.02 5.05 -27.74
CA LEU A 215 -18.00 4.32 -28.54
C LEU A 215 -17.68 2.82 -28.60
N LEU A 216 -16.42 2.46 -28.86
CA LEU A 216 -16.01 1.06 -28.88
C LEU A 216 -16.23 0.40 -27.52
N GLY A 217 -15.85 1.06 -26.42
CA GLY A 217 -16.06 0.56 -25.07
C GLY A 217 -17.53 0.38 -24.68
N MET A 218 -18.41 1.25 -25.18
CA MET A 218 -19.86 1.17 -24.90
C MET A 218 -20.56 0.12 -25.77
N LEU A 219 -20.12 -0.07 -27.01
CA LEU A 219 -20.80 -0.92 -27.99
C LEU A 219 -20.26 -2.36 -28.02
N THR A 220 -19.07 -2.61 -27.48
CA THR A 220 -18.48 -3.95 -27.48
C THR A 220 -19.00 -4.78 -26.30
N PRO A 221 -19.69 -5.90 -26.54
CA PRO A 221 -20.15 -6.79 -25.46
C PRO A 221 -18.96 -7.30 -24.62
N GLY A 222 -19.11 -7.28 -23.30
CA GLY A 222 -18.09 -7.76 -22.36
C GLY A 222 -16.95 -6.78 -22.05
N ALA A 223 -16.89 -5.64 -22.76
CA ALA A 223 -15.97 -4.55 -22.44
C ALA A 223 -16.32 -3.92 -21.08
N ASP A 224 -15.29 -3.37 -20.41
CA ASP A 224 -15.51 -2.67 -19.16
C ASP A 224 -16.26 -1.34 -19.40
N PRO A 225 -17.22 -0.98 -18.53
CA PRO A 225 -17.99 0.24 -18.69
C PRO A 225 -17.13 1.50 -18.79
N VAL A 226 -17.44 2.34 -19.77
CA VAL A 226 -16.86 3.69 -19.86
C VAL A 226 -17.43 4.53 -18.73
N ARG A 227 -16.55 5.03 -17.86
CA ARG A 227 -16.91 5.86 -16.69
C ARG A 227 -16.70 7.34 -16.97
N ARG A 228 -15.70 7.70 -17.76
CA ARG A 228 -15.37 9.10 -18.05
C ARG A 228 -14.63 9.25 -19.36
N VAL A 229 -14.84 10.39 -20.01
CA VAL A 229 -14.13 10.80 -21.24
C VAL A 229 -13.72 12.24 -21.06
N THR A 230 -12.46 12.57 -21.35
CA THR A 230 -11.94 13.94 -21.30
C THR A 230 -10.94 14.20 -22.42
N ILE A 231 -10.98 15.41 -22.98
CA ILE A 231 -9.99 15.91 -23.95
C ILE A 231 -9.02 16.91 -23.30
N VAL A 232 -9.06 17.01 -21.97
CA VAL A 232 -8.15 17.85 -21.19
C VAL A 232 -6.85 17.08 -20.97
N PRO A 233 -5.68 17.62 -21.38
CA PRO A 233 -4.40 16.95 -21.19
C PRO A 233 -4.11 16.65 -19.72
N ARG A 234 -3.79 15.39 -19.41
CA ARG A 234 -3.44 14.91 -18.07
C ARG A 234 -2.27 13.95 -18.13
N GLY A 235 -1.33 14.08 -17.20
CA GLY A 235 -0.13 13.25 -17.19
C GLY A 235 0.61 13.25 -18.54
N GLN A 236 0.77 12.09 -19.16
CA GLN A 236 1.39 11.97 -20.48
C GLN A 236 0.39 11.97 -21.65
N ALA A 237 -0.92 12.05 -21.38
CA ALA A 237 -1.98 11.95 -22.37
C ALA A 237 -2.58 13.33 -22.74
N LEU A 238 -3.04 13.47 -24.00
CA LEU A 238 -3.73 14.66 -24.50
C LEU A 238 -5.26 14.59 -24.32
N GLY A 239 -5.79 13.38 -24.20
CA GLY A 239 -7.16 13.04 -23.82
C GLY A 239 -7.15 11.64 -23.20
N VAL A 240 -8.21 11.29 -22.47
CA VAL A 240 -8.34 9.95 -21.86
C VAL A 240 -9.80 9.51 -21.81
N THR A 241 -10.01 8.24 -22.16
CA THR A 241 -11.23 7.46 -21.91
C THR A 241 -10.96 6.45 -20.80
N VAL A 242 -11.67 6.59 -19.68
CA VAL A 242 -11.53 5.71 -18.51
C VAL A 242 -12.60 4.63 -18.56
N GLN A 243 -12.15 3.37 -18.61
CA GLN A 243 -12.97 2.19 -18.42
C GLN A 243 -12.62 1.53 -17.09
N THR A 244 -13.63 1.12 -16.34
CA THR A 244 -13.43 0.53 -15.02
C THR A 244 -14.25 -0.74 -14.89
N PRO A 245 -13.63 -1.90 -14.57
CA PRO A 245 -14.35 -3.13 -14.33
C PRO A 245 -15.44 -2.96 -13.27
N GLN A 246 -16.56 -3.67 -13.43
CA GLN A 246 -17.63 -3.67 -12.42
C GLN A 246 -17.29 -4.51 -11.19
N ALA A 247 -16.38 -5.47 -11.32
CA ALA A 247 -15.95 -6.36 -10.25
C ALA A 247 -14.46 -6.66 -10.37
N ASP A 248 -13.83 -6.96 -9.24
CA ASP A 248 -12.45 -7.45 -9.21
C ASP A 248 -12.41 -8.82 -9.92
N ARG A 249 -11.73 -8.90 -11.06
CA ARG A 249 -11.60 -10.12 -11.88
C ARG A 249 -10.27 -10.81 -11.58
N TYR A 250 -10.33 -12.06 -11.13
CA TYR A 250 -9.13 -12.89 -10.86
C TYR A 250 -8.78 -13.84 -12.01
N GLY A 251 -9.60 -13.88 -13.07
CA GLY A 251 -9.36 -14.65 -14.29
C GLY A 251 -10.20 -14.13 -15.44
N TYR A 252 -9.63 -14.12 -16.64
CA TYR A 252 -10.33 -13.76 -17.88
C TYR A 252 -10.73 -15.04 -18.60
N SER A 253 -12.03 -15.33 -18.68
CA SER A 253 -12.53 -16.37 -19.60
C SER A 253 -12.71 -15.76 -20.98
N VAL A 254 -12.02 -16.30 -21.98
CA VAL A 254 -12.31 -15.98 -23.38
C VAL A 254 -13.65 -16.64 -23.70
N ARG A 255 -14.72 -15.85 -23.79
CA ARG A 255 -15.97 -16.25 -24.43
C ARG A 255 -16.34 -15.18 -25.43
#